data_AF-A0A0Q9J1T1-F1
#
_entry.id   AF-A0A0Q9J1T1-F1
#
_cell.length_a   1.000
_cell.length_b   1.000
_cell.length_c   1.000
_cell.angle_alpha   90.00
_cell.angle_beta   90.00
_cell.angle_gamma   90.00
#
_symmetry.space_group_name_H-M   'P 1'
#
loop_
_entity.id
_entity.type
_entity.pdbx_description
1 polymer ?
#
loop_
_entity_poly.entity_id
_entity_poly.type
_entity_poly.pdbx_seq_one_letter_code
_entity_poly.pdbx_strand_id
1 'polypeptide(L)'
;MSTRNGSLALRDGRRLDVGYQFSSDHDDQRAGYLLCEISELDRVAFYQRPLLFCEDGTIVVIAVMQSSGRHHGVIGRVLAAAETPESRRLTLRDPR
;
A
#
# COMPACT_ATOMS: atom_id res chain seq x y z
N MET A 1 12.42 6.76 9.63
CA MET A 1 11.14 6.16 9.19
C MET A 1 10.02 6.91 9.90
N SER A 2 9.09 7.51 9.16
CA SER A 2 7.91 8.17 9.74
C SER A 2 6.67 7.32 9.50
N THR A 3 5.79 7.28 10.50
CA THR A 3 4.47 6.66 10.38
C THR A 3 3.58 7.55 9.53
N ARG A 4 2.92 6.95 8.54
CA ARG A 4 1.88 7.58 7.73
C ARG A 4 0.58 6.83 7.90
N ASN A 5 -0.54 7.47 7.55
CA ASN A 5 -1.85 6.86 7.64
C ASN A 5 -2.32 6.37 6.26
N GLY A 6 -3.11 5.32 6.24
CA GLY A 6 -3.73 4.80 5.02
C GLY A 6 -4.95 3.96 5.33
N SER A 7 -5.59 3.46 4.27
CA SER A 7 -6.73 2.55 4.38
C SER A 7 -6.38 1.22 3.74
N LEU A 8 -6.54 0.13 4.49
CA LEU A 8 -6.35 -1.23 4.02
C LEU A 8 -7.68 -1.80 3.56
N ALA A 9 -7.81 -2.07 2.26
CA ALA A 9 -8.95 -2.80 1.71
C ALA A 9 -8.65 -4.30 1.66
N LEU A 10 -9.53 -5.07 2.30
CA LEU A 10 -9.52 -6.52 2.31
C LEU A 10 -10.44 -7.04 1.20
N ARG A 11 -10.23 -8.29 0.78
CA ARG A 11 -11.05 -8.91 -0.27
C ARG A 11 -12.51 -9.13 0.16
N ASP A 12 -12.76 -9.26 1.45
CA ASP A 12 -14.11 -9.37 2.02
C ASP A 12 -14.91 -8.05 1.95
N GLY A 13 -14.31 -6.99 1.39
CA GLY A 13 -14.93 -5.68 1.23
C GLY A 13 -14.76 -4.76 2.43
N ARG A 14 -14.18 -5.25 3.55
CA ARG A 14 -13.87 -4.39 4.69
C ARG A 14 -12.73 -3.44 4.37
N ARG A 15 -12.81 -2.25 4.94
CA ARG A 15 -11.74 -1.26 4.97
C ARG A 15 -11.36 -0.96 6.40
N LEU A 16 -10.06 -0.87 6.66
CA LEU A 16 -9.52 -0.60 7.97
C LEU A 16 -8.55 0.56 7.87
N ASP A 17 -8.66 1.51 8.79
CA ASP A 17 -7.67 2.56 8.93
C ASP A 17 -6.41 1.97 9.57
N VAL A 18 -5.27 2.19 8.94
CA VAL A 18 -3.99 1.61 9.36
C VAL A 18 -2.90 2.66 9.33
N GLY A 19 -1.97 2.56 10.28
CA GLY A 19 -0.67 3.20 10.13
C GLY A 19 0.24 2.34 9.25
N TYR A 20 1.15 2.96 8.50
CA TYR A 20 2.20 2.25 7.79
C TYR A 20 3.54 2.96 7.87
N GLN A 21 4.62 2.18 7.80
CA GLN A 21 5.99 2.67 7.72
C GLN A 21 6.74 1.85 6.68
N PHE A 22 7.15 2.48 5.58
CA PHE A 22 8.03 1.84 4.61
C PHE A 22 9.50 2.20 4.89
N SER A 23 10.37 1.19 4.90
CA SER A 23 11.82 1.32 5.06
C SER A 23 12.56 1.37 3.74
N SER A 24 11.95 0.89 2.65
CA SER A 24 12.48 0.97 1.30
C SER A 24 11.40 1.40 0.29
N ASP A 25 11.81 2.25 -0.64
CA ASP A 25 11.01 2.79 -1.74
C ASP A 25 11.67 2.53 -3.11
N HIS A 26 12.57 1.55 -3.20
CA HIS A 26 13.27 1.23 -4.44
C HIS A 26 12.30 0.70 -5.50
N ASP A 27 12.26 1.39 -6.64
CA ASP A 27 11.35 1.14 -7.76
C ASP A 27 9.88 1.05 -7.32
N ASP A 28 9.20 -0.02 -7.73
CA ASP A 28 7.82 -0.33 -7.40
C ASP A 28 7.70 -1.18 -6.13
N GLN A 29 8.80 -1.50 -5.44
CA GLN A 29 8.76 -2.30 -4.22
C GLN A 29 8.68 -1.42 -2.98
N ARG A 30 7.91 -1.89 -2.00
CA ARG A 30 7.79 -1.29 -0.68
C ARG A 30 7.99 -2.38 0.36
N ALA A 31 8.97 -2.24 1.22
CA ALA A 31 9.12 -3.09 2.40
C ALA A 31 8.90 -2.26 3.66
N GLY A 32 8.22 -2.83 4.65
CA GLY A 32 7.92 -2.09 5.87
C GLY A 32 6.97 -2.79 6.82
N TYR A 33 6.24 -2.00 7.58
CA TYR A 33 5.29 -2.46 8.59
C TYR A 33 3.94 -1.79 8.43
N LEU A 34 2.88 -2.57 8.64
CA LEU A 34 1.57 -2.06 9.02
C LEU A 34 1.46 -2.00 10.54
N LEU A 35 0.80 -0.94 11.02
CA LEU A 35 0.45 -0.70 12.41
C LEU A 35 -1.07 -0.76 12.51
N CYS A 36 -1.60 -1.90 12.94
CA CYS A 36 -3.02 -2.10 13.19
C CYS A 36 -3.21 -3.19 14.25
N GLU A 37 -4.33 -3.19 14.95
CA GLU A 37 -4.67 -4.30 15.86
C GLU A 37 -5.27 -5.46 15.07
N ILE A 38 -4.52 -6.56 14.94
CA ILE A 38 -4.99 -7.78 14.26
C ILE A 38 -6.09 -8.53 15.03
N SER A 39 -6.43 -8.14 16.26
CA SER A 39 -7.60 -8.70 16.97
C SER A 39 -8.91 -8.59 16.16
N GLU A 40 -8.98 -7.68 15.18
CA GLU A 40 -10.13 -7.50 14.28
C GLU A 40 -9.97 -8.15 12.88
N LEU A 41 -8.79 -8.69 12.59
CA LEU A 41 -8.41 -9.21 11.28
C LEU A 41 -8.20 -10.71 11.32
N ASP A 42 -9.09 -11.44 10.66
CA ASP A 42 -8.84 -12.83 10.29
C ASP A 42 -7.55 -12.90 9.46
N ARG A 43 -6.60 -13.73 9.90
CA ARG A 43 -5.33 -13.97 9.18
C ARG A 43 -5.60 -14.40 7.73
N VAL A 44 -6.73 -15.07 7.47
CA VAL A 44 -7.18 -15.45 6.12
C VAL A 44 -7.31 -14.23 5.20
N ALA A 45 -7.77 -13.09 5.71
CA ALA A 45 -7.99 -11.88 4.92
C ALA A 45 -6.66 -11.29 4.38
N PHE A 46 -5.53 -11.54 5.06
CA PHE A 46 -4.21 -11.09 4.61
C PHE A 46 -3.59 -11.95 3.51
N TYR A 47 -3.98 -13.22 3.39
CA TYR A 47 -3.47 -14.11 2.33
C TYR A 47 -4.03 -13.77 0.94
N GLN A 48 -4.97 -12.83 0.85
CA GLN A 48 -5.66 -12.47 -0.38
C GLN A 48 -5.21 -11.15 -1.00
N ARG A 49 -3.94 -10.79 -0.85
CA ARG A 49 -3.29 -9.61 -1.49
C ARG A 49 -4.07 -8.31 -1.22
N PRO A 50 -4.22 -7.88 0.04
CA PRO A 50 -4.94 -6.66 0.36
C PRO A 50 -4.28 -5.43 -0.28
N LEU A 51 -5.11 -4.41 -0.53
CA LEU A 51 -4.70 -3.14 -1.13
C LEU A 51 -4.56 -2.09 -0.04
N LEU A 52 -3.37 -1.52 0.10
CA LEU A 52 -3.15 -0.35 0.92
C LEU A 52 -3.30 0.91 0.05
N PHE A 53 -4.23 1.77 0.44
CA PHE A 53 -4.39 3.11 -0.08
C PHE A 53 -3.61 4.06 0.83
N CYS A 54 -2.48 4.56 0.34
CA CYS A 54 -1.64 5.52 1.04
C CYS A 54 -2.26 6.92 1.00
N GLU A 55 -1.98 7.75 2.01
CA GLU A 55 -2.42 9.15 2.08
C GLU A 55 -1.90 10.00 0.90
N ASP A 56 -0.76 9.63 0.32
CA ASP A 56 -0.20 10.30 -0.87
C ASP A 56 -0.85 9.86 -2.20
N GLY A 57 -1.91 9.05 -2.15
CA GLY A 57 -2.61 8.54 -3.32
C GLY A 57 -2.00 7.29 -3.95
N THR A 58 -0.85 6.82 -3.43
CA THR A 58 -0.23 5.57 -3.89
C THR A 58 -1.09 4.37 -3.49
N ILE A 59 -1.22 3.39 -4.38
CA ILE A 59 -1.87 2.11 -4.07
C ILE A 59 -0.80 1.03 -4.05
N VAL A 60 -0.72 0.28 -2.95
CA VAL A 60 0.25 -0.79 -2.77
C VAL A 60 -0.48 -2.11 -2.54
N VAL A 61 -0.26 -3.09 -3.40
CA VAL A 61 -0.61 -4.48 -3.08
C VAL A 61 0.38 -4.97 -2.06
N ILE A 62 -0.09 -5.45 -0.91
CA ILE A 62 0.79 -5.95 0.15
C ILE A 62 0.59 -7.44 0.39
N ALA A 63 1.64 -8.10 0.86
CA ALA A 63 1.64 -9.42 1.46
C ALA A 63 2.23 -9.31 2.87
N VAL A 64 1.51 -9.86 3.85
CA VAL A 64 2.00 -9.93 5.23
C VAL A 64 2.97 -11.10 5.34
N MET A 65 4.20 -10.79 5.73
CA MET A 65 5.28 -11.77 5.90
C MET A 65 5.38 -12.27 7.34
N GLN A 66 5.13 -11.38 8.29
CA GLN A 66 5.25 -11.66 9.72
C GLN A 66 4.24 -10.82 10.50
N SER A 67 3.77 -11.37 11.62
CA SER A 67 2.77 -10.70 12.46
C SER A 67 3.12 -10.90 13.93
N SER A 68 3.31 -9.80 14.66
CA SER A 68 3.55 -9.82 16.11
C SER A 68 2.81 -8.66 16.78
N GLY A 69 1.78 -8.97 17.56
CA GLY A 69 0.96 -7.97 18.26
C GLY A 69 0.33 -6.99 17.28
N ARG A 70 0.76 -5.72 17.35
CA ARG A 70 0.28 -4.61 16.51
C ARG A 70 1.17 -4.31 15.29
N HIS A 71 2.28 -5.03 15.14
CA HIS A 71 3.25 -4.80 14.08
C HIS A 71 3.22 -5.96 13.09
N HIS A 72 2.94 -5.65 11.83
CA HIS A 72 2.84 -6.64 10.76
C HIS A 72 3.84 -6.28 9.68
N GLY A 73 4.90 -7.07 9.57
CA GLY A 73 5.90 -6.89 8.53
C GLY A 73 5.31 -7.25 7.18
N VAL A 74 5.38 -6.32 6.24
CA VAL A 74 4.81 -6.45 4.90
C VAL A 74 5.86 -6.22 3.84
N ILE A 75 5.70 -6.94 2.75
CA ILE A 75 6.27 -6.56 1.45
C ILE A 75 5.11 -6.13 0.56
N GLY A 76 5.36 -5.16 -0.29
CA GLY A 76 4.34 -4.61 -1.16
C GLY A 76 4.91 -4.17 -2.49
N ARG A 77 4.00 -4.08 -3.45
CA ARG A 77 4.28 -3.58 -4.78
C ARG A 77 3.32 -2.44 -5.08
N VAL A 78 3.86 -1.29 -5.45
CA VAL A 78 3.10 -0.16 -5.95
C VAL A 78 2.40 -0.61 -7.23
N LEU A 79 1.06 -0.60 -7.20
CA LEU A 79 0.31 -0.62 -8.44
C LEU A 79 0.58 0.72 -9.08
N ALA A 80 1.23 0.72 -10.26
CA ALA A 80 1.52 1.93 -11.02
C ALA A 80 0.38 2.92 -10.81
N ALA A 81 0.69 4.07 -10.20
CA ALA A 81 -0.31 5.12 -9.97
C ALA A 81 -1.05 5.23 -11.28
N ALA A 82 -2.38 5.01 -11.26
CA ALA A 82 -3.19 5.13 -12.46
C ALA A 82 -2.72 6.42 -13.12
N GLU A 83 -2.06 6.31 -14.28
CA GLU A 83 -1.48 7.48 -14.94
C GLU A 83 -2.63 8.47 -15.01
N THR A 84 -2.57 9.52 -14.20
CA THR A 84 -3.55 10.58 -14.35
C THR A 84 -3.38 11.02 -15.80
N PRO A 85 -4.48 11.09 -16.59
CA PRO A 85 -4.39 11.41 -18.02
C PRO A 85 -3.61 12.70 -18.33
N GLU A 86 -3.34 13.53 -17.31
CA GLU A 86 -2.53 14.75 -17.38
C GLU A 86 -1.03 14.50 -17.59
N SER A 87 -0.46 13.36 -17.16
CA SER A 87 0.97 13.05 -17.39
C SER A 87 1.28 12.74 -18.86
N ARG A 88 0.26 12.43 -19.67
CA ARG A 88 0.40 12.26 -21.13
C ARG A 88 0.39 13.56 -21.92
N ARG A 89 0.08 14.71 -21.29
CA ARG A 89 0.03 16.00 -21.99
C ARG A 89 1.38 16.71 -22.16
N LEU A 90 2.47 16.19 -21.59
CA LEU A 90 3.79 16.84 -21.63
C LEU A 90 4.79 16.24 -22.64
N THR A 91 4.41 15.24 -23.43
CA THR A 91 5.30 14.67 -24.48
C THR A 91 4.82 14.89 -25.90
N LEU A 92 3.83 15.77 -26.12
CA LEU A 92 3.25 16.05 -27.45
C LEU A 92 3.21 17.55 -27.76
N ARG A 93 4.35 18.23 -27.57
CA ARG A 93 4.79 19.46 -28.25
C ARG A 93 6.32 19.35 -28.28
N ASP A 94 7.05 19.22 -29.38
CA ASP A 94 6.94 19.76 -30.73
C ASP A 94 7.50 18.76 -31.75
N PRO A 95 6.95 18.75 -32.97
CA PRO A 95 7.82 18.75 -34.13
C PRO A 95 7.41 19.90 -35.04
N ARG A 96 8.14 21.01 -34.97
CA ARG A 96 8.72 21.76 -36.12
C ARG A 96 9.27 23.11 -35.67
#